data_AF-A0A2N1CVI5-F1
#
_entry.id   AF-A0A2N1CVI5-F1
#
_cell.length_a   1.000
_cell.length_b   1.000
_cell.length_c   1.000
_cell.angle_alpha   90.00
_cell.angle_beta   90.00
_cell.angle_gamma   90.00
#
_symmetry.space_group_name_H-M   'P 1'
#
loop_
_entity.id
_entity.type
_entity.pdbx_description
1 polymer ?
#
loop_
_entity_poly.entity_id
_entity_poly.type
_entity_poly.pdbx_seq_one_letter_code
_entity_poly.pdbx_strand_id
1 'polypeptide(L)' 'MGIHYSHLSNFERCRLFEWYHYQKKSIREVDRLLNRSHATISREIRRNRKNKEK' A
#
# COMPACT_ATOMS: atom_id res chain seq x y z
N MET A 1 -16.25 -4.70 -17.60
CA MET A 1 -15.54 -5.68 -16.75
C MET A 1 -15.10 -4.97 -15.48
N GLY A 2 -15.79 -5.19 -14.37
CA GLY A 2 -15.47 -4.53 -13.10
C GLY A 2 -14.12 -5.02 -12.59
N ILE A 3 -13.19 -4.09 -12.39
CA ILE A 3 -11.88 -4.38 -11.82
C ILE A 3 -12.13 -4.88 -10.40
N HIS A 4 -12.01 -6.19 -10.18
CA HIS A 4 -12.14 -6.80 -8.85
C HIS A 4 -11.11 -6.15 -7.92
N TYR A 5 -11.58 -5.29 -7.02
CA TYR A 5 -10.74 -4.58 -6.09
C TYR A 5 -10.25 -5.56 -5.03
N SER A 6 -9.06 -6.12 -5.24
CA SER A 6 -8.40 -6.96 -4.24
C SER A 6 -7.72 -6.03 -3.24
N HIS A 7 -8.30 -5.95 -2.03
CA HIS A 7 -7.65 -5.30 -0.91
C HIS A 7 -6.29 -5.95 -0.65
N LEU A 8 -5.31 -5.14 -0.26
CA LEU A 8 -4.06 -5.66 0.28
C LEU A 8 -4.39 -6.51 1.52
N SER A 9 -3.82 -7.70 1.58
CA SER A 9 -3.85 -8.53 2.77
C SER A 9 -3.18 -7.81 3.94
N ASN A 10 -3.53 -8.17 5.17
CA ASN A 10 -2.90 -7.58 6.36
C ASN A 10 -1.38 -7.73 6.34
N PHE A 11 -0.87 -8.85 5.80
CA PHE A 11 0.58 -9.02 5.63
C PHE A 11 1.19 -7.99 4.68
N GLU A 12 0.56 -7.80 3.51
CA GLU A 12 1.01 -6.81 2.52
C GLU A 12 0.91 -5.39 3.08
N ARG A 13 -0.12 -5.08 3.88
CA ARG A 13 -0.27 -3.79 4.59
C ARG A 13 0.82 -3.54 5.61
N CYS A 14 1.16 -4.54 6.42
CA CYS A 14 2.25 -4.42 7.40
C CYS A 14 3.59 -4.18 6.69
N ARG A 15 3.88 -4.95 5.63
CA ARG A 15 5.08 -4.76 4.80
C ARG A 15 5.12 -3.39 4.12
N LEU A 16 3.99 -2.97 3.55
CA LEU A 16 3.84 -1.64 2.95
C LEU A 16 4.19 -0.55 3.97
N PHE A 17 3.64 -0.62 5.17
CA PHE A 17 3.88 0.34 6.22
C PHE A 17 5.35 0.36 6.65
N GLU A 18 5.94 -0.82 6.87
CA GLU A 18 7.35 -0.99 7.23
C GLU A 18 8.28 -0.36 6.16
N TRP A 19 8.10 -0.76 4.90
CA TRP A 19 8.93 -0.33 3.78
C TRP A 19 8.78 1.16 3.46
N TYR A 20 7.56 1.69 3.53
CA TYR A 20 7.29 3.09 3.21
C TYR A 20 7.72 4.03 4.34
N HIS A 21 7.42 3.71 5.61
CA HIS A 21 7.70 4.61 6.72
C HIS A 21 9.12 4.50 7.25
N TYR A 22 9.64 3.27 7.41
CA TYR A 22 10.95 3.03 8.02
C TYR A 22 12.05 2.93 6.98
N GLN A 23 11.86 2.14 5.93
CA GLN A 23 12.89 1.95 4.90
C GLN A 23 12.88 3.03 3.81
N LYS A 24 11.91 3.96 3.84
CA LYS A 24 11.75 5.07 2.88
C LYS A 24 11.74 4.62 1.41
N LYS A 25 11.27 3.40 1.14
CA LYS A 25 11.16 2.87 -0.23
C LYS A 25 10.14 3.66 -1.03
N SER A 26 10.43 3.84 -2.32
CA SER A 26 9.50 4.52 -3.22
C SER A 26 8.26 3.65 -3.48
N ILE A 27 7.12 4.29 -3.75
CA ILE A 27 5.87 3.58 -4.09
C ILE A 27 6.07 2.61 -5.27
N ARG A 28 6.92 2.98 -6.23
CA ARG A 28 7.26 2.14 -7.39
C ARG A 28 8.03 0.88 -7.01
N GLU A 29 8.97 0.96 -6.07
CA GLU A 29 9.65 -0.23 -5.56
C GLU A 29 8.68 -1.13 -4.81
N VAL A 30 7.82 -0.54 -3.98
CA VAL A 30 6.85 -1.31 -3.19
C VAL A 30 5.78 -1.96 -4.07
N ASP A 31 5.36 -1.32 -5.16
CA ASP A 31 4.51 -1.90 -6.22
C ASP A 31 5.16 -3.16 -6.78
N ARG A 32 6.43 -3.05 -7.21
CA ARG A 32 7.20 -4.20 -7.75
C ARG A 32 7.36 -5.32 -6.72
N LEU A 33 7.60 -5.00 -5.46
CA LEU A 33 7.80 -5.99 -4.39
C LEU A 33 6.51 -6.72 -4.01
N LEU A 34 5.38 -6.01 -3.98
CA LEU A 34 4.07 -6.60 -3.66
C LEU A 34 3.39 -7.18 -4.90
N ASN A 35 3.90 -6.90 -6.10
CA ASN A 35 3.28 -7.22 -7.37
C ASN A 35 1.84 -6.67 -7.44
N ARG A 36 1.65 -5.44 -6.97
CA ARG A 36 0.35 -4.76 -6.86
C ARG A 36 0.43 -3.39 -7.50
N SER A 37 -0.52 -3.09 -8.38
CA SER A 37 -0.65 -1.78 -9.04
C SER A 37 -0.44 -0.61 -8.07
N HIS A 38 0.39 0.35 -8.50
CA HIS A 38 0.63 1.61 -7.80
C HIS A 38 -0.65 2.30 -7.30
N ALA A 39 -1.77 2.16 -8.02
CA ALA A 39 -3.05 2.76 -7.66
C ALA A 39 -3.64 2.15 -6.38
N THR A 40 -3.43 0.85 -6.16
CA THR A 40 -3.84 0.15 -4.93
C THR A 40 -2.97 0.59 -3.76
N ILE A 41 -1.65 0.67 -3.96
CA ILE A 41 -0.71 1.11 -2.94
C ILE A 41 -0.98 2.57 -2.51
N SER A 42 -1.14 3.47 -3.47
CA SER A 42 -1.43 4.89 -3.21
C SER A 42 -2.75 5.07 -2.43
N ARG A 43 -3.79 4.29 -2.77
CA ARG A 43 -5.05 4.29 -2.03
C ARG A 43 -4.85 3.83 -0.59
N GLU A 44 -4.07 2.79 -0.36
CA GLU A 44 -3.83 2.25 0.98
C GLU A 44 -3.04 3.22 1.87
N ILE A 45 -1.97 3.83 1.34
CA ILE A 45 -1.18 4.85 2.05
C ILE A 45 -2.10 6.02 2.48
N ARG A 46 -2.97 6.46 1.58
CA ARG A 46 -3.93 7.55 1.86
C ARG A 46 -5.00 7.15 2.89
N ARG A 47 -5.46 5.89 2.88
CA ARG A 47 -6.34 5.35 3.93
C ARG A 47 -5.65 5.33 5.29
N ASN A 48 -4.41 4.86 5.34
CA ASN A 48 -3.63 4.81 6.58
C ASN A 48 -3.39 6.20 7.16
N ARG A 49 -3.17 7.22 6.32
CA ARG A 49 -3.04 8.62 6.77
C ARG A 49 -4.32 9.11 7.46
N LYS A 50 -5.50 8.88 6.85
CA LYS A 50 -6.78 9.28 7.43
C LYS A 50 -7.09 8.60 8.77
N ASN A 51 -6.60 7.38 8.98
CA ASN A 51 -6.84 6.65 10.22
C ASN A 51 -5.93 7.10 11.38
N LYS A 52 -4.88 7.90 11.10
CA LYS A 52 -3.95 8.43 12.10
C LYS A 52 -4.36 9.79 12.66
N GLU A 53 -5.34 10.45 12.02
CA GLU A 53 -5.89 11.76 12.41
C GLU A 53 -7.13 11.65 13.31
N LYS A 54 -7.46 10.45 13.80
CA LYS A 54 -8.62 10.17 14.65
C LYS A 54 -8.17 9.58 15.98
#